data_AF-A0A1Y5Q891-F1
#
_entry.id   AF-A0A1Y5Q891-F1
#
_cell.length_a   1.000
_cell.length_b   1.000
_cell.length_c   1.000
_cell.angle_alpha   90.00
_cell.angle_beta   90.00
_cell.angle_gamma   90.00
#
_symmetry.space_group_name_H-M   'P 1'
#
loop_
_entity.id
_entity.type
_entity.pdbx_description
1 polymer ?
#
loop_
_entity_poly.entity_id
_entity_poly.type
_entity_poly.pdbx_seq_one_letter_code
_entity_poly.pdbx_strand_id
1 'polypeptide(L)'
;MSYVTFHGKARLLAPTLLAIALAACSGQDAPAPADDAAPAKSPAAAPAEPAVAAKVQSMGTDQLRDSASTALRENRMYAPAGDNAMEYYLALRDKLPDDAAVKSALTDLQPYTLIAAEQSLTREDFDEAQRLVALIEKVDPSAPALPRLKQGITNGMQVASRRTQDEAERAKHDAENRAKQQVEQQRLAQQQAAEATAARELAERQEAARRESERQEAERQAAAKREADARAAQQAAASKPAAAPTLRAVSTPAPRYPADALRSGTSGEVLVEITVGTDGSVTDARILRASPPRVFDREALNAVKRWRFEPISSPTTTRRTLAFQPNS
;
A
#
# COMPACT_ATOMS: atom_id res chain seq x y z
N MET A 1 17.54 13.64 26.18
CA MET A 1 18.59 14.46 25.55
C MET A 1 18.82 13.90 24.15
N SER A 2 18.08 14.43 23.18
CA SER A 2 18.60 15.13 21.97
C SER A 2 18.53 14.17 20.76
N TYR A 3 17.46 14.16 19.93
CA TYR A 3 17.17 15.04 18.77
C TYR A 3 18.40 15.21 17.86
N VAL A 4 18.42 14.92 16.54
CA VAL A 4 17.56 15.39 15.42
C VAL A 4 17.75 14.41 14.22
N THR A 5 16.78 13.79 13.53
CA THR A 5 15.72 14.22 12.57
C THR A 5 16.17 14.63 11.13
N PHE A 6 15.85 13.76 10.15
CA PHE A 6 15.26 14.04 8.80
C PHE A 6 16.13 14.69 7.68
N HIS A 7 15.90 14.54 6.37
CA HIS A 7 15.08 13.72 5.45
C HIS A 7 15.51 14.12 4.01
N GLY A 8 15.24 13.29 2.99
CA GLY A 8 15.30 13.74 1.60
C GLY A 8 14.88 12.70 0.56
N LYS A 9 13.58 12.68 0.22
CA LYS A 9 12.94 11.84 -0.82
C LYS A 9 12.89 12.56 -2.18
N ALA A 10 12.95 11.84 -3.30
CA ALA A 10 12.30 12.18 -4.58
C ALA A 10 12.33 10.96 -5.52
N ARG A 11 11.32 10.08 -5.59
CA ARG A 11 10.11 10.09 -6.44
C ARG A 11 10.32 10.42 -7.93
N LEU A 12 10.29 9.34 -8.74
CA LEU A 12 9.43 9.08 -9.91
C LEU A 12 8.84 10.30 -10.64
N LEU A 13 9.06 10.37 -11.95
CA LEU A 13 8.07 10.72 -12.98
C LEU A 13 8.63 10.40 -14.38
N ALA A 14 7.94 9.53 -15.12
CA ALA A 14 8.06 9.38 -16.56
C ALA A 14 7.13 10.38 -17.27
N PRO A 15 7.45 10.77 -18.51
CA PRO A 15 6.41 10.72 -19.53
C PRO A 15 6.88 10.15 -20.88
N THR A 16 6.00 9.35 -21.45
CA THR A 16 5.90 8.91 -22.83
C THR A 16 5.69 10.11 -23.76
N LEU A 17 6.49 10.25 -24.82
CA LEU A 17 6.11 11.03 -26.00
C LEU A 17 6.57 10.34 -27.28
N LEU A 18 5.56 9.97 -28.05
CA LEU A 18 5.57 9.46 -29.42
C LEU A 18 5.92 10.59 -30.39
N ALA A 19 6.91 10.39 -31.26
CA ALA A 19 7.11 11.23 -32.44
C ALA A 19 7.47 10.35 -33.64
N ILE A 20 6.55 10.30 -34.60
CA ILE A 20 6.70 9.75 -35.93
C ILE A 20 7.37 10.82 -36.80
N ALA A 21 8.43 10.49 -37.53
CA ALA A 21 8.81 11.20 -38.74
C ALA A 21 9.58 10.28 -39.71
N LEU A 22 9.01 10.19 -40.92
CA LEU A 22 9.49 9.48 -42.10
C LEU A 22 10.58 10.26 -42.83
N ALA A 23 11.38 9.50 -43.59
CA ALA A 23 12.00 9.82 -44.88
C ALA A 23 13.07 10.95 -44.94
N ALA A 24 14.28 10.59 -45.36
CA ALA A 24 14.74 10.83 -46.73
C ALA A 24 16.18 10.31 -46.92
N CYS A 25 16.40 9.57 -48.01
CA CYS A 25 17.70 9.22 -48.54
C CYS A 25 18.36 10.45 -49.20
N SER A 26 19.65 10.65 -48.97
CA SER A 26 20.71 11.00 -49.96
C SER A 26 21.87 11.70 -49.24
N GLY A 27 22.95 10.96 -48.99
CA GLY A 27 24.19 11.49 -48.39
C GLY A 27 25.28 11.60 -49.45
N GLN A 28 25.60 12.84 -49.80
CA GLN A 28 26.76 13.29 -50.59
C GLN A 28 27.90 13.63 -49.61
N ASP A 29 29.13 13.23 -49.98
CA ASP A 29 30.37 13.38 -49.20
C ASP A 29 30.79 14.81 -48.82
N ALA A 30 31.25 15.00 -47.57
CA ALA A 30 32.51 15.69 -47.16
C ALA A 30 32.48 16.15 -45.68
N PRO A 31 33.66 16.31 -45.01
CA PRO A 31 33.85 15.93 -43.61
C PRO A 31 34.21 17.10 -42.66
N ALA A 32 34.00 16.93 -41.34
CA ALA A 32 34.87 17.35 -40.22
C ALA A 32 34.26 16.89 -38.86
N PRO A 33 34.93 17.04 -37.71
CA PRO A 33 35.40 15.95 -36.85
C PRO A 33 34.53 15.76 -35.60
N ALA A 34 34.46 14.53 -35.08
CA ALA A 34 33.92 14.30 -33.75
C ALA A 34 34.74 13.23 -33.04
N ASP A 35 35.43 13.67 -31.98
CA ASP A 35 35.68 12.85 -30.81
C ASP A 35 34.35 12.25 -30.35
N ASP A 36 34.25 10.92 -30.38
CA ASP A 36 33.38 10.18 -29.48
C ASP A 36 33.99 8.78 -29.26
N ALA A 37 34.70 8.67 -28.14
CA ALA A 37 35.15 7.41 -27.59
C ALA A 37 33.94 6.64 -27.04
N ALA A 38 33.36 5.78 -27.88
CA ALA A 38 32.56 4.64 -27.45
C ALA A 38 33.45 3.37 -27.51
N PRO A 39 33.35 2.45 -26.54
CA PRO A 39 34.29 1.36 -26.40
C PRO A 39 34.15 0.43 -27.60
N ALA A 40 35.23 0.31 -28.37
CA ALA A 40 35.37 -0.72 -29.36
C ALA A 40 35.14 -2.08 -28.66
N LYS A 41 34.03 -2.74 -29.00
CA LYS A 41 33.96 -4.19 -28.91
C LYS A 41 35.13 -4.70 -29.74
N SER A 42 36.16 -5.21 -29.06
CA SER A 42 37.19 -6.02 -29.70
C SER A 42 36.49 -7.04 -30.60
N PRO A 43 36.78 -7.08 -31.91
CA PRO A 43 36.30 -8.18 -32.71
C PRO A 43 36.98 -9.43 -32.16
N ALA A 44 36.19 -10.33 -31.59
CA ALA A 44 36.61 -11.69 -31.35
C ALA A 44 37.16 -12.21 -32.68
N ALA A 45 38.48 -12.45 -32.74
CA ALA A 45 39.14 -13.04 -33.88
C ALA A 45 38.63 -14.48 -34.00
N ALA A 46 37.71 -14.70 -34.94
CA ALA A 46 37.37 -16.02 -35.45
C ALA A 46 38.48 -16.49 -36.43
N PRO A 47 38.69 -17.81 -36.57
CA PRO A 47 39.98 -18.39 -36.95
C PRO A 47 40.29 -18.24 -38.44
N ALA A 48 41.46 -17.68 -38.75
CA ALA A 48 42.04 -17.62 -40.10
C ALA A 48 42.73 -18.94 -40.53
N GLU A 49 42.47 -20.05 -39.83
CA GLU A 49 43.24 -21.30 -39.87
C GLU A 49 43.43 -21.96 -41.25
N PRO A 50 42.42 -22.08 -42.14
CA PRO A 50 42.63 -22.79 -43.40
C PRO A 50 43.49 -22.00 -44.40
N ALA A 51 43.47 -20.66 -44.34
CA ALA A 51 44.20 -19.82 -45.28
C ALA A 51 45.71 -19.82 -45.00
N VAL A 52 46.10 -19.85 -43.72
CA VAL A 52 47.52 -19.87 -43.34
C VAL A 52 48.16 -21.23 -43.61
N ALA A 53 47.45 -22.33 -43.36
CA ALA A 53 47.92 -23.68 -43.70
C ALA A 53 48.16 -23.84 -45.22
N ALA A 54 47.24 -23.32 -46.05
CA ALA A 54 47.40 -23.32 -47.51
C ALA A 54 48.60 -22.46 -47.96
N LYS A 55 48.83 -21.31 -47.31
CA LYS A 55 49.99 -20.45 -47.57
C LYS A 55 51.30 -21.20 -47.30
N VAL A 56 51.43 -21.86 -46.15
CA VAL A 56 52.65 -22.63 -45.80
C VAL A 56 52.94 -23.71 -46.85
N GLN A 57 51.94 -24.44 -47.30
CA GLN A 57 52.12 -25.49 -48.33
C GLN A 57 52.57 -24.93 -49.69
N SER A 58 52.14 -23.72 -50.05
CA SER A 58 52.49 -23.06 -51.31
C SER A 58 53.91 -22.47 -51.35
N MET A 59 54.58 -22.33 -50.20
CA MET A 59 55.91 -21.70 -50.12
C MET A 59 57.00 -22.54 -50.81
N GLY A 60 58.03 -21.84 -51.31
CA GLY A 60 59.23 -22.48 -51.87
C GLY A 60 60.11 -23.11 -50.78
N THR A 61 60.97 -24.06 -51.15
CA THR A 61 61.83 -24.78 -50.19
C THR A 61 62.77 -23.87 -49.41
N ASP A 62 63.38 -22.88 -50.05
CA ASP A 62 64.31 -21.97 -49.37
C ASP A 62 63.58 -21.04 -48.40
N GLN A 63 62.44 -20.51 -48.85
CA GLN A 63 61.56 -19.70 -48.01
C GLN A 63 61.04 -20.47 -46.78
N LEU A 64 60.73 -21.76 -46.94
CA LEU A 64 60.32 -22.61 -45.84
C LEU A 64 61.45 -22.85 -44.82
N ARG A 65 62.71 -23.03 -45.27
CA ARG A 65 63.85 -23.18 -44.35
C ARG A 65 64.12 -21.90 -43.56
N ASP A 66 64.05 -20.75 -44.23
CA ASP A 66 64.23 -19.45 -43.58
C ASP A 66 63.13 -19.17 -42.56
N SER A 67 61.88 -19.49 -42.92
CA SER A 67 60.72 -19.33 -42.04
C SER A 67 60.79 -20.28 -40.84
N ALA A 68 61.17 -21.55 -41.05
CA ALA A 68 61.37 -22.52 -39.97
C ALA A 68 62.46 -22.05 -38.99
N SER A 69 63.61 -21.61 -39.51
CA SER A 69 64.73 -21.12 -38.70
C SER A 69 64.37 -19.87 -37.91
N THR A 70 63.56 -18.98 -38.53
CA THR A 70 63.06 -17.77 -37.88
C THR A 70 62.08 -18.12 -36.77
N ALA A 71 61.12 -19.01 -37.04
CA ALA A 71 60.16 -19.47 -36.04
C ALA A 71 60.85 -20.13 -34.83
N LEU A 72 61.89 -20.94 -35.03
CA LEU A 72 62.69 -21.50 -33.93
C LEU A 72 63.37 -20.42 -33.10
N ARG A 73 63.99 -19.43 -33.76
CA ARG A 73 64.67 -18.30 -33.09
C ARG A 73 63.71 -17.47 -32.26
N GLU A 74 62.47 -17.36 -32.72
CA GLU A 74 61.37 -16.65 -32.07
C GLU A 74 60.56 -17.55 -31.11
N ASN A 75 61.05 -18.76 -30.82
CA ASN A 75 60.44 -19.73 -29.92
C ASN A 75 59.02 -20.20 -30.32
N ARG A 76 58.66 -20.07 -31.61
CA ARG A 76 57.40 -20.54 -32.20
C ARG A 76 57.53 -21.98 -32.66
N MET A 77 57.58 -22.91 -31.70
CA MET A 77 57.84 -24.33 -31.98
C MET A 77 56.64 -25.02 -32.63
N TYR A 78 55.45 -24.91 -32.02
CA TYR A 78 54.19 -25.57 -32.45
C TYR A 78 52.99 -24.61 -32.47
N ALA A 79 53.18 -23.37 -32.01
CA ALA A 79 52.16 -22.33 -31.92
C ALA A 79 52.73 -20.98 -32.37
N PRO A 80 51.90 -20.09 -32.96
CA PRO A 80 50.50 -20.28 -33.31
C PRO A 80 50.31 -21.18 -34.55
N ALA A 81 49.08 -21.60 -34.82
CA ALA A 81 48.76 -22.41 -35.99
C ALA A 81 49.11 -21.67 -37.30
N GLY A 82 49.73 -22.36 -38.27
CA GLY A 82 50.07 -21.79 -39.57
C GLY A 82 51.33 -20.92 -39.62
N ASP A 83 51.97 -20.63 -38.48
CA ASP A 83 53.20 -19.84 -38.39
C ASP A 83 54.09 -20.36 -37.25
N ASN A 84 54.52 -21.61 -37.39
CA ASN A 84 55.39 -22.28 -36.42
C ASN A 84 56.39 -23.20 -37.12
N ALA A 85 57.50 -23.47 -36.44
CA ALA A 85 58.61 -24.26 -36.96
C ALA A 85 58.17 -25.67 -37.36
N MET A 86 57.33 -26.33 -36.55
CA MET A 86 56.82 -27.68 -36.83
C MET A 86 56.10 -27.77 -38.18
N GLU A 87 55.18 -26.86 -38.48
CA GLU A 87 54.43 -26.85 -39.73
C GLU A 87 55.31 -26.50 -40.93
N TYR A 88 56.29 -25.61 -40.78
CA TYR A 88 57.27 -25.33 -41.83
C TYR A 88 58.15 -26.55 -42.14
N TYR A 89 58.63 -27.27 -41.12
CA TYR A 89 59.42 -28.49 -41.33
C TYR A 89 58.58 -29.65 -41.89
N LEU A 90 57.31 -29.75 -41.52
CA LEU A 90 56.38 -30.71 -42.13
C LEU A 90 56.19 -30.42 -43.62
N ALA A 91 55.98 -29.15 -44.01
CA ALA A 91 55.88 -28.76 -45.41
C ALA A 91 57.20 -28.97 -46.19
N LEU A 92 58.36 -28.79 -45.54
CA LEU A 92 59.66 -29.14 -46.11
C LEU A 92 59.79 -30.64 -46.35
N ARG A 93 59.38 -31.47 -45.39
CA ARG A 93 59.43 -32.93 -45.51
C ARG A 93 58.57 -33.42 -46.68
N ASP A 94 57.40 -32.82 -46.90
CA ASP A 94 56.53 -33.18 -48.01
C ASP A 94 57.18 -32.90 -49.38
N LYS A 95 58.07 -31.89 -49.47
CA LYS A 95 58.84 -31.57 -50.68
C LYS A 95 60.17 -32.31 -50.76
N LEU A 96 60.78 -32.62 -49.62
CA LEU A 96 62.12 -33.20 -49.44
C LEU A 96 62.07 -34.37 -48.45
N PRO A 97 61.44 -35.50 -48.81
CA PRO A 97 61.17 -36.60 -47.87
C PRO A 97 62.43 -37.31 -47.35
N ASP A 98 63.58 -37.15 -48.02
CA ASP A 98 64.85 -37.78 -47.67
C ASP A 98 65.87 -36.83 -47.02
N ASP A 99 65.50 -35.58 -46.75
CA ASP A 99 66.38 -34.61 -46.10
C ASP A 99 66.57 -34.97 -44.61
N ALA A 100 67.80 -35.36 -44.25
CA ALA A 100 68.16 -35.76 -42.90
C ALA A 100 68.03 -34.61 -41.88
N ALA A 101 68.27 -33.36 -42.29
CA ALA A 101 68.17 -32.21 -41.40
C ALA A 101 66.70 -31.93 -41.03
N VAL A 102 65.78 -32.08 -41.99
CA VAL A 102 64.33 -31.93 -41.76
C VAL A 102 63.82 -33.04 -40.83
N LYS A 103 64.26 -34.29 -41.04
CA LYS A 103 63.90 -35.42 -40.14
C LYS A 103 64.39 -35.17 -38.71
N SER A 104 65.65 -34.76 -38.53
CA SER A 104 66.21 -34.45 -37.21
C SER A 104 65.43 -33.34 -36.51
N ALA A 105 65.14 -32.22 -37.20
CA ALA A 105 64.43 -31.10 -36.63
C ALA A 105 63.01 -31.48 -36.15
N LEU A 106 62.29 -32.30 -36.92
CA LEU A 106 60.97 -32.80 -36.52
C LEU A 106 61.05 -33.71 -35.29
N THR A 107 62.09 -34.56 -35.19
CA THR A 107 62.34 -35.38 -34.00
C THR A 107 62.63 -34.53 -32.77
N ASP A 108 63.41 -33.45 -32.90
CA ASP A 108 63.76 -32.55 -31.80
C ASP A 108 62.55 -31.74 -31.29
N LEU A 109 61.61 -31.40 -32.18
CA LEU A 109 60.43 -30.62 -31.85
C LEU A 109 59.25 -31.46 -31.32
N GLN A 110 59.26 -32.78 -31.56
CA GLN A 110 58.18 -33.67 -31.16
C GLN A 110 57.93 -33.72 -29.63
N PRO A 111 58.95 -33.80 -28.74
CA PRO A 111 58.74 -33.77 -27.30
C PRO A 111 58.03 -32.51 -26.81
N TYR A 112 58.37 -31.34 -27.38
CA TYR A 112 57.73 -30.08 -27.01
C TYR A 112 56.27 -30.01 -27.44
N THR A 113 55.97 -30.52 -28.64
CA THR A 113 54.60 -30.60 -29.16
C THR A 113 53.76 -31.58 -28.34
N LEU A 114 54.36 -32.70 -27.90
CA LEU A 114 53.71 -33.66 -27.00
C LEU A 114 53.35 -33.03 -25.66
N ILE A 115 54.30 -32.35 -25.01
CA ILE A 115 54.05 -31.66 -23.73
C ILE A 115 52.92 -30.64 -23.89
N ALA A 116 52.92 -29.87 -24.99
CA ALA A 116 51.88 -28.90 -25.27
C ALA A 116 50.49 -29.55 -25.45
N ALA A 117 50.42 -30.70 -26.13
CA ALA A 117 49.18 -31.45 -26.30
C ALA A 117 48.63 -31.96 -24.95
N GLU A 118 49.50 -32.49 -24.09
CA GLU A 118 49.12 -32.95 -22.74
C GLU A 118 48.65 -31.80 -21.85
N GLN A 119 49.33 -30.66 -21.90
CA GLN A 119 48.93 -29.48 -21.15
C GLN A 119 47.59 -28.92 -21.65
N SER A 120 47.35 -28.92 -22.97
CA SER A 120 46.08 -28.48 -23.54
C SER A 120 44.94 -29.40 -23.14
N LEU A 121 45.17 -30.71 -23.14
CA LEU A 121 44.22 -31.69 -22.60
C LEU A 121 43.92 -31.45 -21.11
N THR A 122 44.94 -31.15 -20.32
CA THR A 122 44.78 -30.85 -18.87
C THR A 122 43.99 -29.56 -18.64
N ARG A 123 44.12 -28.57 -19.53
CA ARG A 123 43.36 -27.32 -19.49
C ARG A 123 41.95 -27.44 -20.08
N GLU A 124 41.52 -28.63 -20.50
CA GLU A 124 40.28 -28.87 -21.25
C GLU A 124 40.20 -28.06 -22.57
N ASP A 125 41.34 -27.65 -23.13
CA ASP A 125 41.44 -27.01 -24.45
C ASP A 125 41.55 -28.09 -25.53
N PHE A 126 40.42 -28.72 -25.81
CA PHE A 126 40.34 -29.90 -26.67
C PHE A 126 40.62 -29.59 -28.14
N ASP A 127 40.31 -28.37 -28.60
CA ASP A 127 40.54 -27.95 -29.99
C ASP A 127 42.05 -27.84 -30.26
N GLU A 128 42.79 -27.18 -29.36
CA GLU A 128 44.24 -27.08 -29.45
C GLU A 128 44.90 -28.45 -29.24
N ALA A 129 44.40 -29.26 -28.30
CA ALA A 129 44.90 -30.62 -28.11
C ALA A 129 44.73 -31.49 -29.37
N GLN A 130 43.60 -31.39 -30.09
CA GLN A 130 43.37 -32.08 -31.36
C GLN A 130 44.35 -31.63 -32.44
N ARG A 131 44.57 -30.32 -32.57
CA ARG A 131 45.53 -29.75 -33.51
C ARG A 131 46.94 -30.28 -33.27
N LEU A 132 47.41 -30.23 -32.02
CA LEU A 132 48.75 -30.69 -31.64
C LEU A 132 48.91 -32.20 -31.82
N VAL A 133 47.87 -32.99 -31.50
CA VAL A 133 47.85 -34.44 -31.79
C VAL A 133 47.95 -34.71 -33.29
N ALA A 134 47.28 -33.93 -34.14
CA ALA A 134 47.39 -34.06 -35.59
C ALA A 134 48.79 -33.71 -36.10
N LEU A 135 49.49 -32.74 -35.48
CA LEU A 135 50.90 -32.46 -35.80
C LEU A 135 51.81 -33.63 -35.40
N ILE A 136 51.62 -34.20 -34.21
CA ILE A 136 52.40 -35.36 -33.75
C ILE A 136 52.18 -36.55 -34.68
N GLU A 137 50.93 -36.84 -35.06
CA GLU A 137 50.58 -37.93 -35.98
C GLU A 137 51.16 -37.71 -37.38
N LYS A 138 51.21 -36.47 -37.86
CA LYS A 138 51.89 -36.14 -39.11
C LYS A 138 53.39 -36.38 -39.03
N VAL A 139 54.04 -36.09 -37.91
CA VAL A 139 55.48 -36.34 -37.72
C VAL A 139 55.78 -37.82 -37.62
N ASP A 140 55.09 -38.52 -36.72
CA ASP A 140 55.23 -39.94 -36.45
C ASP A 140 53.84 -40.57 -36.16
N PRO A 141 53.24 -41.26 -37.14
CA PRO A 141 51.97 -41.96 -36.96
C PRO A 141 52.02 -43.10 -35.93
N SER A 142 53.23 -43.60 -35.62
CA SER A 142 53.46 -44.70 -34.67
C SER A 142 53.79 -44.22 -33.26
N ALA A 143 53.72 -42.90 -33.00
CA ALA A 143 54.05 -42.33 -31.71
C ALA A 143 53.19 -42.93 -30.58
N PRO A 144 53.81 -43.50 -29.52
CA PRO A 144 53.09 -44.28 -28.50
C PRO A 144 52.10 -43.44 -27.67
N ALA A 145 52.21 -42.11 -27.68
CA ALA A 145 51.31 -41.22 -26.99
C ALA A 145 49.96 -41.02 -27.71
N LEU A 146 49.88 -41.25 -29.03
CA LEU A 146 48.70 -40.91 -29.83
C LEU A 146 47.42 -41.61 -29.37
N PRO A 147 47.38 -42.92 -29.08
CA PRO A 147 46.15 -43.58 -28.63
C PRO A 147 45.63 -42.99 -27.32
N ARG A 148 46.53 -42.73 -26.36
CA ARG A 148 46.18 -42.14 -25.07
C ARG A 148 45.65 -40.72 -25.22
N LEU A 149 46.30 -39.89 -26.05
CA LEU A 149 45.87 -38.50 -26.28
C LEU A 149 44.50 -38.45 -26.98
N LYS A 150 44.29 -39.23 -28.05
CA LYS A 150 43.02 -39.30 -28.78
C LYS A 150 41.87 -39.77 -27.88
N GLN A 151 42.12 -40.78 -27.05
CA GLN A 151 41.14 -41.25 -26.07
C GLN A 151 40.87 -40.21 -24.98
N GLY A 152 41.91 -39.54 -24.48
CA GLY A 152 41.78 -38.45 -23.50
C GLY A 152 40.90 -37.31 -24.01
N ILE A 153 41.14 -36.85 -25.24
CA ILE A 153 40.33 -35.82 -25.90
C ILE A 153 38.87 -36.28 -26.02
N THR A 154 38.64 -37.48 -26.56
CA THR A 154 37.28 -38.00 -26.77
C THR A 154 36.50 -38.09 -25.46
N ASN A 155 37.12 -38.65 -24.42
CA ASN A 155 36.52 -38.76 -23.10
C ASN A 155 36.28 -37.39 -22.47
N GLY A 156 37.26 -36.49 -22.56
CA GLY A 156 37.17 -35.14 -22.02
C GLY A 156 36.05 -34.33 -22.68
N MET A 157 35.96 -34.35 -24.01
CA MET A 157 34.86 -33.72 -24.75
C MET A 157 33.49 -34.30 -24.37
N GLN A 158 33.39 -35.62 -24.21
CA GLN A 158 32.14 -36.26 -23.79
C GLN A 158 31.73 -35.84 -22.38
N VAL A 159 32.68 -35.76 -21.45
CA VAL A 159 32.44 -35.29 -20.07
C VAL A 159 32.04 -33.82 -20.06
N ALA A 160 32.73 -32.95 -20.79
CA ALA A 160 32.41 -31.53 -20.89
C ALA A 160 31.02 -31.29 -21.52
N SER A 161 30.69 -32.05 -22.57
CA SER A 161 29.37 -32.00 -23.21
C SER A 161 28.25 -32.44 -22.26
N ARG A 162 28.43 -33.58 -21.56
CA ARG A 162 27.48 -34.05 -20.54
C ARG A 162 27.29 -33.05 -19.42
N ARG A 163 28.38 -32.44 -18.91
CA ARG A 163 28.31 -31.39 -17.88
C ARG A 163 27.43 -30.22 -18.34
N THR A 164 27.64 -29.76 -19.57
CA THR A 164 26.84 -28.67 -20.16
C THR A 164 25.36 -29.08 -20.34
N GLN A 165 25.09 -30.31 -20.76
CA GLN A 165 23.72 -30.84 -20.88
C GLN A 165 23.04 -30.94 -19.53
N ASP A 166 23.70 -31.50 -18.52
CA ASP A 166 23.19 -31.62 -17.15
C ASP A 166 22.90 -30.26 -16.52
N GLU A 167 23.77 -29.27 -16.73
CA GLU A 167 23.56 -27.89 -16.28
C GLU A 167 22.35 -27.24 -16.98
N ALA A 168 22.20 -27.44 -18.28
CA ALA A 168 21.05 -26.94 -19.03
C ALA A 168 19.73 -27.61 -18.60
N GLU A 169 19.75 -28.92 -18.35
CA GLU A 169 18.58 -29.66 -17.85
C GLU A 169 18.19 -29.21 -16.44
N ARG A 170 19.16 -29.04 -15.54
CA ARG A 170 18.92 -28.49 -14.19
C ARG A 170 18.36 -27.07 -14.25
N ALA A 171 18.96 -26.20 -15.06
CA ALA A 171 18.46 -24.83 -15.25
C ALA A 171 17.03 -24.80 -15.79
N LYS A 172 16.70 -25.70 -16.72
CA LYS A 172 15.33 -25.87 -17.23
C LYS A 172 14.38 -26.34 -16.14
N HIS A 173 14.75 -27.37 -15.38
CA HIS A 173 13.94 -27.88 -14.28
C HIS A 173 13.69 -26.81 -13.20
N ASP A 174 14.72 -26.05 -12.83
CA ASP A 174 14.61 -24.95 -11.87
C ASP A 174 13.75 -23.80 -12.39
N ALA A 175 13.80 -23.51 -13.69
CA ALA A 175 12.91 -22.53 -14.33
C ALA A 175 11.45 -23.01 -14.32
N GLU A 176 11.20 -24.29 -14.65
CA GLU A 176 9.86 -24.88 -14.59
C GLU A 176 9.28 -24.89 -13.17
N ASN A 177 10.08 -25.24 -12.16
CA ASN A 177 9.65 -25.24 -10.77
C ASN A 177 9.35 -23.83 -10.27
N ARG A 178 10.20 -22.84 -10.60
CA ARG A 178 9.92 -21.43 -10.29
C ARG A 178 8.65 -20.93 -10.97
N ALA A 179 8.41 -21.31 -12.22
CA ALA A 179 7.18 -20.96 -12.94
C ALA A 179 5.94 -21.57 -12.26
N LYS A 180 6.00 -22.86 -11.87
CA LYS A 180 4.91 -23.53 -11.12
C LYS A 180 4.63 -22.83 -9.78
N GLN A 181 5.68 -22.51 -9.02
CA GLN A 181 5.55 -21.79 -7.75
C GLN A 181 4.95 -20.40 -7.95
N GLN A 182 5.32 -19.67 -9.00
CA GLN A 182 4.73 -18.38 -9.32
C GLN A 182 3.24 -18.49 -9.66
N VAL A 183 2.85 -19.49 -10.46
CA VAL A 183 1.44 -19.74 -10.78
C VAL A 183 0.64 -20.09 -9.52
N GLU A 184 1.20 -20.93 -8.63
CA GLU A 184 0.54 -21.28 -7.37
C GLU A 184 0.42 -20.07 -6.42
N GLN A 185 1.48 -19.28 -6.28
CA GLN A 185 1.45 -18.03 -5.50
C GLN A 185 0.43 -17.04 -6.06
N GLN A 186 0.36 -16.89 -7.39
CA GLN A 186 -0.66 -16.05 -8.04
C GLN A 186 -2.07 -16.58 -7.76
N ARG A 187 -2.29 -17.90 -7.83
CA ARG A 187 -3.58 -18.52 -7.50
C ARG A 187 -3.97 -18.25 -6.05
N LEU A 188 -3.04 -18.42 -5.10
CA LEU A 188 -3.29 -18.17 -3.68
C LEU A 188 -3.58 -16.68 -3.43
N ALA A 189 -2.82 -15.78 -4.05
CA ALA A 189 -3.04 -14.34 -3.95
C ALA A 189 -4.40 -13.92 -4.54
N GLN A 190 -4.80 -14.49 -5.68
CA GLN A 190 -6.12 -14.27 -6.27
C GLN A 190 -7.24 -14.78 -5.36
N GLN A 191 -7.08 -15.95 -4.75
CA GLN A 191 -8.04 -16.50 -3.80
C GLN A 191 -8.19 -15.61 -2.56
N GLN A 192 -7.08 -15.17 -1.96
CA GLN A 192 -7.10 -14.25 -0.82
C GLN A 192 -7.71 -12.90 -1.18
N ALA A 193 -7.42 -12.37 -2.37
CA ALA A 193 -8.03 -11.13 -2.84
C ALA A 193 -9.54 -11.28 -3.01
N ALA A 194 -10.01 -12.38 -3.62
CA ALA A 194 -11.43 -12.68 -3.79
C ALA A 194 -12.15 -12.84 -2.44
N GLU A 195 -11.54 -13.54 -1.49
CA GLU A 195 -12.07 -13.69 -0.13
C GLU A 195 -12.13 -12.35 0.61
N ALA A 196 -11.08 -11.53 0.51
CA ALA A 196 -11.06 -10.20 1.11
C ALA A 196 -12.13 -9.27 0.51
N THR A 197 -12.37 -9.34 -0.80
CA THR A 197 -13.47 -8.60 -1.43
C THR A 197 -14.83 -9.09 -0.95
N ALA A 198 -15.05 -10.40 -0.88
CA ALA A 198 -16.31 -10.97 -0.39
C ALA A 198 -16.57 -10.62 1.09
N ALA A 199 -15.53 -10.63 1.93
CA ALA A 199 -15.63 -10.24 3.34
C ALA A 199 -15.97 -8.75 3.51
N ARG A 200 -15.38 -7.87 2.68
CA ARG A 200 -15.72 -6.44 2.67
C ARG A 200 -17.17 -6.21 2.25
N GLU A 201 -17.63 -6.85 1.18
CA GLU A 201 -19.02 -6.75 0.74
C GLU A 201 -19.99 -7.24 1.82
N LEU A 202 -19.67 -8.33 2.51
CA LEU A 202 -20.49 -8.83 3.61
C LEU A 202 -20.52 -7.85 4.78
N ALA A 203 -19.38 -7.28 5.17
CA ALA A 203 -19.30 -6.27 6.22
C ALA A 203 -20.10 -5.01 5.87
N GLU A 204 -20.00 -4.52 4.63
CA GLU A 204 -20.78 -3.38 4.13
C GLU A 204 -22.29 -3.69 4.15
N ARG A 205 -22.71 -4.89 3.75
CA ARG A 205 -24.12 -5.32 3.83
C ARG A 205 -24.60 -5.40 5.27
N GLN A 206 -23.78 -5.92 6.19
CA GLN A 206 -24.11 -5.98 7.62
C GLN A 206 -24.22 -4.58 8.23
N GLU A 207 -23.31 -3.67 7.90
CA GLU A 207 -23.40 -2.27 8.32
C GLU A 207 -24.63 -1.58 7.73
N ALA A 208 -24.95 -1.80 6.46
CA ALA A 208 -26.15 -1.24 5.83
C ALA A 208 -27.43 -1.76 6.51
N ALA A 209 -27.50 -3.07 6.77
CA ALA A 209 -28.62 -3.69 7.49
C ALA A 209 -28.73 -3.15 8.93
N ARG A 210 -27.60 -2.96 9.62
CA ARG A 210 -27.57 -2.37 10.97
C ARG A 210 -28.03 -0.91 10.96
N ARG A 211 -27.58 -0.11 9.98
CA ARG A 211 -28.04 1.28 9.81
C ARG A 211 -29.52 1.34 9.48
N GLU A 212 -30.03 0.39 8.70
CA GLU A 212 -31.46 0.29 8.41
C GLU A 212 -32.27 -0.09 9.66
N SER A 213 -31.82 -1.08 10.44
CA SER A 213 -32.49 -1.45 11.69
C SER A 213 -32.49 -0.29 12.70
N GLU A 214 -31.35 0.41 12.85
CA GLU A 214 -31.26 1.61 13.70
C GLU A 214 -32.19 2.73 13.24
N ARG A 215 -32.32 2.95 11.92
CA ARG A 215 -33.29 3.91 11.36
C ARG A 215 -34.73 3.51 11.64
N GLN A 216 -35.08 2.24 11.41
CA GLN A 216 -36.43 1.73 11.69
C GLN A 216 -36.78 1.84 13.18
N GLU A 217 -35.83 1.55 14.08
CA GLU A 217 -36.02 1.73 15.51
C GLU A 217 -36.20 3.20 15.90
N ALA A 218 -35.39 4.11 15.34
CA ALA A 218 -35.53 5.54 15.57
C ALA A 218 -36.87 6.08 15.07
N GLU A 219 -37.34 5.62 13.89
CA GLU A 219 -38.67 5.95 13.36
C GLU A 219 -39.79 5.43 14.25
N ARG A 220 -39.70 4.19 14.75
CA ARG A 220 -40.67 3.62 15.71
C ARG A 220 -40.72 4.41 17.01
N GLN A 221 -39.56 4.79 17.57
CA GLN A 221 -39.48 5.61 18.77
C GLN A 221 -40.07 7.00 18.54
N ALA A 222 -39.78 7.63 17.40
CA ALA A 222 -40.36 8.93 17.04
C ALA A 222 -41.89 8.84 16.88
N ALA A 223 -42.41 7.79 16.25
CA ALA A 223 -43.83 7.54 16.12
C ALA A 223 -44.49 7.33 17.51
N ALA A 224 -43.91 6.49 18.36
CA ALA A 224 -44.41 6.26 19.71
C ALA A 224 -44.43 7.54 20.56
N LYS A 225 -43.40 8.41 20.42
CA LYS A 225 -43.37 9.70 21.10
C LYS A 225 -44.48 10.64 20.61
N ARG A 226 -44.71 10.73 19.29
CA ARG A 226 -45.82 11.52 18.72
C ARG A 226 -47.18 11.04 19.22
N GLU A 227 -47.38 9.72 19.31
CA GLU A 227 -48.61 9.14 19.86
C GLU A 227 -48.79 9.48 21.34
N ALA A 228 -47.73 9.42 22.16
CA ALA A 228 -47.78 9.80 23.57
C ALA A 228 -48.10 11.29 23.76
N ASP A 229 -47.45 12.16 22.98
CA ASP A 229 -47.71 13.62 23.00
C ASP A 229 -49.17 13.93 22.60
N ALA A 230 -49.71 13.24 21.59
CA ALA A 230 -51.10 13.38 21.17
C ALA A 230 -52.10 12.94 22.25
N ARG A 231 -51.84 11.80 22.92
CA ARG A 231 -52.67 11.33 24.04
C ARG A 231 -52.65 12.31 25.21
N ALA A 232 -51.49 12.85 25.56
CA ALA A 232 -51.36 13.85 26.62
C ALA A 232 -52.14 15.13 26.29
N ALA A 233 -52.08 15.60 25.04
CA ALA A 233 -52.85 16.76 24.59
C ALA A 233 -54.38 16.52 24.66
N GLN A 234 -54.85 15.32 24.27
CA GLN A 234 -56.27 14.95 24.41
C GLN A 234 -56.73 14.92 25.87
N GLN A 235 -55.89 14.40 26.77
CA GLN A 235 -56.20 14.30 28.20
C GLN A 235 -56.21 15.68 28.89
N ALA A 236 -55.32 16.60 28.46
CA ALA A 236 -55.31 18.00 28.90
C ALA A 236 -56.56 18.76 28.41
N ALA A 237 -57.05 18.49 27.20
CA ALA A 237 -58.28 19.09 26.69
C ALA A 237 -59.53 18.62 27.46
N ALA A 238 -59.55 17.38 27.95
CA ALA A 238 -60.66 16.80 28.71
C ALA A 238 -60.72 17.24 30.19
N SER A 239 -59.66 17.84 30.73
CA SER A 239 -59.53 18.18 32.16
C SER A 239 -59.67 19.67 32.48
N LYS A 240 -60.07 20.50 31.50
CA LYS A 240 -60.29 21.94 31.72
C LYS A 240 -61.60 22.17 32.52
N PRO A 241 -61.55 22.76 33.74
CA PRO A 241 -62.77 22.95 34.54
C PRO A 241 -63.69 24.02 33.92
N ALA A 242 -65.00 23.76 33.91
CA ALA A 242 -66.02 24.75 33.56
C ALA A 242 -66.05 25.89 34.61
N ALA A 243 -66.16 27.13 34.15
CA ALA A 243 -66.03 28.35 34.96
C ALA A 243 -67.07 28.42 36.11
N ALA A 244 -66.61 28.70 37.34
CA ALA A 244 -67.46 28.91 38.52
C ALA A 244 -68.11 30.32 38.52
N PRO A 245 -69.36 30.48 39.04
CA PRO A 245 -70.07 31.75 39.02
C PRO A 245 -69.48 32.77 40.01
N THR A 246 -69.27 34.00 39.54
CA THR A 246 -68.69 35.10 40.32
C THR A 246 -69.74 35.83 41.17
N LEU A 247 -69.57 35.87 42.49
CA LEU A 247 -70.37 36.69 43.42
C LEU A 247 -70.14 38.19 43.21
N ARG A 248 -71.21 38.97 42.96
CA ARG A 248 -71.18 40.44 42.87
C ARG A 248 -71.45 41.08 44.23
N ALA A 249 -70.57 41.98 44.66
CA ALA A 249 -70.68 42.71 45.92
C ALA A 249 -71.47 44.02 45.71
N VAL A 250 -72.50 44.26 46.53
CA VAL A 250 -73.36 45.45 46.47
C VAL A 250 -72.84 46.56 47.38
N SER A 251 -72.40 46.22 48.59
CA SER A 251 -71.82 47.17 49.54
C SER A 251 -70.79 46.49 50.43
N THR A 252 -69.56 46.99 50.39
CA THR A 252 -68.43 46.49 51.20
C THR A 252 -67.77 47.66 51.92
N PRO A 253 -68.38 48.19 52.99
CA PRO A 253 -67.74 49.21 53.81
C PRO A 253 -66.38 48.72 54.32
N ALA A 254 -65.37 49.58 54.22
CA ALA A 254 -64.03 49.30 54.72
C ALA A 254 -64.06 49.09 56.25
N PRO A 255 -63.24 48.17 56.79
CA PRO A 255 -63.17 47.95 58.22
C PRO A 255 -62.63 49.18 58.94
N ARG A 256 -63.14 49.45 60.15
CA ARG A 256 -62.60 50.51 60.99
C ARG A 256 -61.22 50.12 61.48
N TYR A 257 -60.33 51.10 61.52
CA TYR A 257 -58.97 50.88 62.00
C TYR A 257 -58.93 50.91 63.55
N PRO A 258 -58.34 49.90 64.23
CA PRO A 258 -58.21 49.91 65.68
C PRO A 258 -57.34 51.09 66.17
N ALA A 259 -57.77 51.82 67.20
CA ALA A 259 -57.03 52.97 67.74
C ALA A 259 -55.64 52.60 68.29
N ASP A 260 -55.48 51.38 68.80
CA ASP A 260 -54.19 50.87 69.28
C ASP A 260 -53.20 50.68 68.13
N ALA A 261 -53.65 50.09 67.01
CA ALA A 261 -52.85 49.93 65.80
C ALA A 261 -52.54 51.27 65.12
N LEU A 262 -53.42 52.28 65.27
CA LEU A 262 -53.22 53.62 64.72
C LEU A 262 -52.11 54.36 65.45
N ARG A 263 -52.08 54.27 66.79
CA ARG A 263 -51.00 54.86 67.62
C ARG A 263 -49.63 54.23 67.35
N SER A 264 -49.59 52.95 66.96
CA SER A 264 -48.36 52.21 66.66
C SER A 264 -48.01 52.14 65.17
N GLY A 265 -48.79 52.75 64.28
CA GLY A 265 -48.55 52.75 62.83
C GLY A 265 -48.50 51.36 62.17
N THR A 266 -49.09 50.35 62.78
CA THR A 266 -48.93 48.94 62.37
C THR A 266 -49.95 48.56 61.31
N SER A 267 -49.56 48.13 60.10
CA SER A 267 -50.46 47.62 59.06
C SER A 267 -50.64 46.09 59.11
N GLY A 268 -51.63 45.55 58.41
CA GLY A 268 -51.84 44.11 58.32
C GLY A 268 -52.91 43.68 57.32
N GLU A 269 -53.08 42.37 57.15
CA GLU A 269 -54.12 41.79 56.32
C GLU A 269 -54.83 40.61 57.01
N VAL A 270 -56.11 40.44 56.71
CA VAL A 270 -56.95 39.38 57.26
C VAL A 270 -57.70 38.69 56.12
N LEU A 271 -57.40 37.42 55.88
CA LEU A 271 -58.17 36.54 55.00
C LEU A 271 -59.36 35.99 55.77
N VAL A 272 -60.55 36.41 55.36
CA VAL A 272 -61.83 35.98 55.93
C VAL A 272 -62.55 35.09 54.92
N GLU A 273 -63.08 33.97 55.40
CA GLU A 273 -64.05 33.19 54.66
C GLU A 273 -65.45 33.58 55.11
N ILE A 274 -66.29 33.91 54.14
CA ILE A 274 -67.62 34.44 54.36
C ILE A 274 -68.61 33.53 53.64
N THR A 275 -69.69 33.19 54.32
CA THR A 275 -70.82 32.50 53.71
C THR A 275 -71.90 33.54 53.46
N VAL A 276 -72.22 33.76 52.19
CA VAL A 276 -73.28 34.67 51.77
C VAL A 276 -74.59 33.87 51.70
N GLY A 277 -75.63 34.33 52.37
CA GLY A 277 -76.98 33.76 52.32
C GLY A 277 -77.71 34.11 51.03
N THR A 278 -78.87 33.49 50.80
CA THR A 278 -79.67 33.72 49.59
C THR A 278 -80.24 35.14 49.49
N ASP A 279 -80.33 35.85 50.62
CA ASP A 279 -80.73 37.24 50.74
C ASP A 279 -79.58 38.24 50.46
N GLY A 280 -78.37 37.74 50.19
CA GLY A 280 -77.19 38.57 49.97
C GLY A 280 -76.53 39.09 51.26
N SER A 281 -76.99 38.67 52.44
CA SER A 281 -76.33 38.99 53.71
C SER A 281 -75.24 37.97 54.05
N VAL A 282 -74.26 38.34 54.87
CA VAL A 282 -73.23 37.41 55.35
C VAL A 282 -73.79 36.65 56.56
N THR A 283 -74.05 35.34 56.40
CA THR A 283 -74.63 34.47 57.43
C THR A 283 -73.59 33.89 58.37
N ASP A 284 -72.39 33.62 57.87
CA ASP A 284 -71.24 33.17 58.66
C ASP A 284 -69.96 33.84 58.19
N ALA A 285 -69.07 34.16 59.12
CA ALA A 285 -67.79 34.80 58.84
C ALA A 285 -66.72 34.26 59.79
N ARG A 286 -65.67 33.66 59.21
CA ARG A 286 -64.54 33.09 59.95
C ARG A 286 -63.22 33.57 59.38
N ILE A 287 -62.25 33.83 60.25
CA ILE A 287 -60.90 34.22 59.83
C ILE A 287 -60.12 32.94 59.50
N LEU A 288 -59.58 32.85 58.28
CA LEU A 288 -58.68 31.78 57.88
C LEU A 288 -57.22 32.10 58.21
N ARG A 289 -56.84 33.38 58.07
CA ARG A 289 -55.47 33.86 58.31
C ARG A 289 -55.49 35.34 58.66
N ALA A 290 -54.75 35.76 59.68
CA ALA A 290 -54.56 37.16 60.05
C ALA A 290 -53.07 37.44 60.29
N SER A 291 -52.57 38.58 59.82
CA SER A 291 -51.21 39.03 60.03
C SER A 291 -51.19 40.55 60.26
N PRO A 292 -50.82 41.05 61.46
CA PRO A 292 -50.48 40.35 62.71
C PRO A 292 -51.70 39.70 63.40
N PRO A 293 -51.51 38.59 64.14
CA PRO A 293 -52.63 37.88 64.77
C PRO A 293 -53.27 38.70 65.89
N ARG A 294 -54.60 38.62 66.02
CA ARG A 294 -55.42 39.25 67.09
C ARG A 294 -55.46 40.78 67.09
N VAL A 295 -54.81 41.46 66.15
CA VAL A 295 -54.79 42.93 66.07
C VAL A 295 -55.99 43.46 65.29
N PHE A 296 -56.30 42.85 64.15
CA PHE A 296 -57.34 43.31 63.22
C PHE A 296 -58.58 42.43 63.18
N ASP A 297 -58.54 41.27 63.82
CA ASP A 297 -59.54 40.22 63.77
C ASP A 297 -60.95 40.72 64.11
N ARG A 298 -61.07 41.50 65.19
CA ARG A 298 -62.36 42.04 65.66
C ARG A 298 -62.96 43.01 64.64
N GLU A 299 -62.16 43.92 64.10
CA GLU A 299 -62.63 44.93 63.15
C GLU A 299 -62.90 44.32 61.77
N ALA A 300 -62.13 43.32 61.36
CA ALA A 300 -62.36 42.55 60.13
C ALA A 300 -63.72 41.83 60.18
N LEU A 301 -64.01 41.12 61.26
CA LEU A 301 -65.30 40.43 61.44
C LEU A 301 -66.47 41.42 61.52
N ASN A 302 -66.30 42.56 62.21
CA ASN A 302 -67.34 43.59 62.28
C ASN A 302 -67.64 44.23 60.93
N ALA A 303 -66.63 44.43 60.08
CA ALA A 303 -66.81 45.01 58.76
C ALA A 303 -67.50 44.04 57.80
N VAL A 304 -67.04 42.79 57.77
CA VAL A 304 -67.58 41.73 56.93
C VAL A 304 -69.05 41.45 57.25
N LYS A 305 -69.46 41.51 58.53
CA LYS A 305 -70.87 41.38 58.93
C LYS A 305 -71.78 42.46 58.32
N ARG A 306 -71.22 43.62 57.98
CA ARG A 306 -71.93 44.74 57.34
C ARG A 306 -71.94 44.66 55.82
N TRP A 307 -71.23 43.69 55.23
CA TRP A 307 -71.20 43.53 53.79
C TRP A 307 -72.54 43.03 53.27
N ARG A 308 -72.85 43.44 52.04
CA ARG A 308 -74.03 43.04 51.28
C ARG A 308 -73.62 42.65 49.87
N PHE A 309 -74.13 41.52 49.43
CA PHE A 309 -73.92 40.94 48.11
C PHE A 309 -75.26 40.88 47.38
N GLU A 310 -75.24 40.67 46.06
CA GLU A 310 -76.49 40.45 45.33
C GLU A 310 -77.14 39.14 45.82
N PRO A 311 -78.48 39.08 45.94
CA PRO A 311 -79.18 37.84 46.28
C PRO A 311 -78.79 36.70 45.34
N ILE A 312 -78.41 35.56 45.92
CA ILE A 312 -77.94 34.37 45.19
C ILE A 312 -78.90 33.20 45.41
N SER A 313 -79.00 32.31 44.43
CA SER A 313 -79.91 31.15 44.48
C SER A 313 -79.53 30.09 45.53
N SER A 314 -78.28 30.08 45.99
CA SER A 314 -77.78 29.13 46.99
C SER A 314 -76.67 29.74 47.84
N PRO A 315 -76.60 29.47 49.15
CA PRO A 315 -75.53 29.97 50.00
C PRO A 315 -74.17 29.64 49.42
N THR A 316 -73.33 30.65 49.23
CA THR A 316 -72.00 30.49 48.62
C THR A 316 -70.93 30.96 49.57
N THR A 317 -69.99 30.08 49.87
CA THR A 317 -68.82 30.39 50.69
C THR A 317 -67.71 30.92 49.80
N THR A 318 -67.23 32.14 50.07
CA THR A 318 -66.12 32.76 49.35
C THR A 318 -65.07 33.27 50.32
N ARG A 319 -63.82 33.36 49.85
CA ARG A 319 -62.70 33.92 50.63
C ARG A 319 -62.40 35.32 50.16
N ARG A 320 -62.18 36.25 51.09
CA ARG A 320 -61.86 37.65 50.83
C ARG A 320 -60.74 38.12 51.76
N THR A 321 -59.76 38.79 51.19
CA THR A 321 -58.66 39.40 51.95
C THR A 321 -59.00 40.86 52.22
N LEU A 322 -58.97 41.26 53.49
CA LEU A 322 -59.10 42.65 53.93
C LEU A 322 -57.72 43.18 54.32
N ALA A 323 -57.32 44.29 53.72
CA ALA A 323 -56.09 44.99 54.08
C ALA A 323 -56.39 46.15 55.03
N PHE A 324 -55.59 46.27 56.09
CA PHE A 324 -55.59 47.33 57.08
C PHE A 324 -54.33 48.16 56.92
N GLN A 325 -54.47 49.41 56.52
CA GLN A 325 -53.37 50.35 56.37
C GLN A 325 -53.65 51.62 57.19
N PRO A 326 -52.67 52.17 57.92
CA PRO A 326 -52.83 53.44 58.62
C PRO A 326 -52.85 54.55 57.57
N ASN A 327 -54.04 55.04 57.21
CA ASN A 327 -54.14 56.23 56.37
C ASN A 327 -53.65 57.44 57.17
N SER A 328 -52.75 58.23 56.55
CA SER A 328 -52.42 59.59 56.99
C SER A 328 -53.53 60.56 56.64
#